data_AF-A0A2E3A7S5-F1
#
_entry.id   AF-A0A2E3A7S5-F1
#
_cell.length_a   1.000
_cell.length_b   1.000
_cell.length_c   1.000
_cell.angle_alpha   90.00
_cell.angle_beta   90.00
_cell.angle_gamma   90.00
#
_symmetry.space_group_name_H-M   'P 1'
#
loop_
_entity.id
_entity.type
_entity.pdbx_description
1 polymer ?
#
loop_
_entity_poly.entity_id
_entity_poly.type
_entity_poly.pdbx_seq_one_letter_code
_entity_poly.pdbx_strand_id
1 'polypeptide(L)'
;MLFLKTALFLLLLVAPCAARADELTSLVRQYKASLKKVTGPINKRSNLVATHVAPILDKIAALSTSSSERWLAAELDNSGTSPQARAAIPGALLAGGTENAARLLISGLGRRPPGVQAASFRMLQFNESSLNVEEAKLLLSQLGVRKSKAAARDQLELCVAVLKNSKNEAARAWLAGDAYDSAGGKIDRLLVLARLAGELKLSAARDQLVELLGHRSRELAISAIEALARIGVDGSIDEISSALDRPGTDIRLRARALDALAGSAGGMEFAIRSAASKDPELRAIAMGSLSLRSGDPRAMKALLAGLNDKDSAVCNVALQSLRSLRIKPMLGALIDVVANHSDESFKVKALELLVNVSGQNFGLAAADWKKWWSASEAAFEFPKQEEEGFTSVKKYDLDYFGIEVSSKRLGLVVDISSSMRQLVAVKAESLVEDEEEEAAGGEGRTRVAPAKKKKKKPGGIVVKDGKAMKIDILKKEMTRLLKKLPADTFLNMISFDATFRPWQKALQPLKGKGRAKALSYVARITTGSGTNVFDTLEFALKDKRVDTIYLLTDGLPTRGRLTAPEAILKEIKLLNRTRGVTIHTIAFGAESNLLRQLAEQNGGQYRFVDRY
;
A
#
# COMPACT_ATOMS: atom_id res chain seq x y z
N MET A 1 -25.54 -55.89 -13.10
CA MET A 1 -25.39 -54.84 -12.06
C MET A 1 -25.41 -53.40 -12.58
N LEU A 2 -25.13 -53.13 -13.87
CA LEU A 2 -25.21 -51.77 -14.43
C LEU A 2 -26.67 -51.32 -14.74
N PHE A 3 -27.54 -52.24 -15.13
CA PHE A 3 -28.96 -51.97 -15.41
C PHE A 3 -29.83 -51.71 -14.17
N LEU A 4 -29.41 -52.17 -12.99
CA LEU A 4 -30.16 -51.95 -11.75
C LEU A 4 -29.94 -50.54 -11.16
N LYS A 5 -28.80 -49.90 -11.48
CA LYS A 5 -28.50 -48.52 -11.05
C LYS A 5 -29.19 -47.47 -11.91
N THR A 6 -29.33 -47.70 -13.22
CA THR A 6 -30.12 -46.83 -14.11
C THR A 6 -31.62 -46.97 -13.90
N ALA A 7 -32.12 -48.17 -13.58
CA ALA A 7 -33.53 -48.37 -13.22
C ALA A 7 -33.92 -47.68 -11.89
N LEU A 8 -33.02 -47.64 -10.90
CA LEU A 8 -33.25 -46.92 -9.63
C LEU A 8 -33.18 -45.39 -9.80
N PHE A 9 -32.39 -44.90 -10.76
CA PHE A 9 -32.32 -43.48 -11.12
C PHE A 9 -33.55 -43.01 -11.92
N LEU A 10 -34.15 -43.90 -12.73
CA LEU A 10 -35.42 -43.64 -13.41
C LEU A 10 -36.65 -43.78 -12.50
N LEU A 11 -36.61 -44.63 -11.45
CA LEU A 11 -37.71 -44.75 -10.49
C LEU A 11 -37.81 -43.56 -9.51
N LEU A 12 -36.72 -42.83 -9.31
CA LEU A 12 -36.73 -41.57 -8.55
C LEU A 12 -37.27 -40.37 -9.35
N LEU A 13 -37.50 -40.51 -10.65
CA LEU A 13 -38.13 -39.47 -11.48
C LEU A 13 -39.66 -39.50 -11.44
N VAL A 14 -40.28 -40.46 -10.74
CA VAL A 14 -41.74 -40.64 -10.70
C VAL A 14 -42.27 -40.78 -9.26
N ALA A 15 -41.71 -40.05 -8.30
CA ALA A 15 -42.41 -39.82 -7.04
C ALA A 15 -43.47 -38.71 -7.28
N PRO A 16 -44.76 -38.95 -7.03
CA PRO A 16 -45.79 -37.93 -7.22
C PRO A 16 -45.46 -36.70 -6.38
N CYS A 17 -45.63 -35.51 -6.96
CA CYS A 17 -45.29 -34.21 -6.36
C CYS A 17 -45.76 -34.06 -4.90
N ALA A 18 -46.86 -34.72 -4.54
CA ALA A 18 -47.42 -34.81 -3.19
C ALA A 18 -46.47 -35.46 -2.16
N ALA A 19 -45.81 -36.58 -2.49
CA ALA A 19 -44.94 -37.30 -1.55
C ALA A 19 -43.69 -36.47 -1.17
N ARG A 20 -43.14 -35.71 -2.12
CA ARG A 20 -42.01 -34.78 -1.87
C ARG A 20 -42.43 -33.55 -1.05
N ALA A 21 -43.69 -33.13 -1.13
CA ALA A 21 -44.21 -32.02 -0.33
C ALA A 21 -44.37 -32.40 1.15
N ASP A 22 -44.82 -33.62 1.43
CA ASP A 22 -44.90 -34.15 2.80
C ASP A 22 -43.50 -34.34 3.42
N GLU A 23 -42.55 -34.81 2.62
CA GLU A 23 -41.15 -34.95 3.03
C GLU A 23 -40.50 -33.60 3.38
N LEU A 24 -40.72 -32.56 2.55
CA LEU A 24 -40.27 -31.20 2.85
C LEU A 24 -40.85 -30.71 4.18
N THR A 25 -42.14 -30.93 4.42
CA THR A 25 -42.81 -30.51 5.66
C THR A 25 -42.20 -31.17 6.89
N SER A 26 -41.87 -32.46 6.80
CA SER A 26 -41.15 -33.20 7.84
C SER A 26 -39.75 -32.63 8.10
N LEU A 27 -38.96 -32.40 7.04
CA LEU A 27 -37.61 -31.85 7.16
C LEU A 27 -37.59 -30.43 7.73
N VAL A 28 -38.55 -29.58 7.36
CA VAL A 28 -38.70 -28.22 7.93
C VAL A 28 -39.00 -28.29 9.43
N ARG A 29 -39.79 -29.27 9.89
CA ARG A 29 -40.03 -29.49 11.32
C ARG A 29 -38.74 -29.90 12.05
N GLN A 30 -37.96 -30.81 11.46
CA GLN A 30 -36.67 -31.23 12.00
C GLN A 30 -35.66 -30.06 12.05
N TYR A 31 -35.62 -29.24 11.00
CA TYR A 31 -34.80 -28.02 10.95
C TYR A 31 -35.11 -27.07 12.11
N LYS A 32 -36.40 -26.76 12.33
CA LYS A 32 -36.84 -25.91 13.44
C LYS A 32 -36.46 -26.50 14.81
N ALA A 33 -36.53 -27.81 14.97
CA ALA A 33 -36.09 -28.49 16.19
C ALA A 33 -34.56 -28.40 16.38
N SER A 34 -33.78 -28.55 15.30
CA SER A 34 -32.32 -28.42 15.34
C SER A 34 -31.84 -27.00 15.62
N LEU A 35 -32.56 -25.96 15.17
CA LEU A 35 -32.22 -24.57 15.52
C LEU A 35 -32.21 -24.35 17.04
N LYS A 36 -33.10 -25.02 17.79
CA LYS A 36 -33.13 -24.95 19.26
C LYS A 36 -31.87 -25.54 19.92
N LYS A 37 -31.10 -26.37 19.20
CA LYS A 37 -29.83 -26.94 19.66
C LYS A 37 -28.64 -26.01 19.40
N VAL A 38 -28.81 -24.95 18.61
CA VAL A 38 -27.78 -23.93 18.33
C VAL A 38 -27.86 -22.83 19.41
N THR A 39 -27.69 -23.22 20.67
CA THR A 39 -27.71 -22.32 21.84
C THR A 39 -26.32 -22.24 22.46
N GLY A 40 -25.95 -21.07 23.01
CA GLY A 40 -24.64 -20.84 23.63
C GLY A 40 -23.83 -19.67 23.06
N PRO A 41 -22.54 -19.56 23.43
CA PRO A 41 -21.65 -18.46 23.04
C PRO A 41 -21.45 -18.34 21.52
N ILE A 42 -21.38 -17.11 21.01
CA ILE A 42 -21.34 -16.82 19.56
C ILE A 42 -20.22 -17.58 18.83
N ASN A 43 -19.04 -17.71 19.45
CA ASN A 43 -17.88 -18.40 18.88
C ASN A 43 -18.07 -19.92 18.71
N LYS A 44 -19.02 -20.55 19.43
CA LYS A 44 -19.33 -21.98 19.29
C LYS A 44 -20.49 -22.26 18.34
N ARG A 45 -21.28 -21.24 17.99
CA ARG A 45 -22.51 -21.42 17.19
C ARG A 45 -22.25 -21.97 15.80
N SER A 46 -21.16 -21.57 15.13
CA SER A 46 -20.84 -22.08 13.79
C SER A 46 -20.63 -23.60 13.78
N ASN A 47 -19.97 -24.16 14.80
CA ASN A 47 -19.77 -25.61 14.93
C ASN A 47 -21.09 -26.32 15.20
N LEU A 48 -21.94 -25.77 16.07
CA LEU A 48 -23.27 -26.31 16.35
C LEU A 48 -24.17 -26.32 15.09
N VAL A 49 -24.08 -25.28 14.26
CA VAL A 49 -24.78 -25.23 12.96
C VAL A 49 -24.28 -26.34 12.05
N ALA A 50 -22.96 -26.53 11.92
CA ALA A 50 -22.39 -27.59 11.09
C ALA A 50 -22.83 -28.99 11.55
N THR A 51 -22.94 -29.23 12.85
CA THR A 51 -23.33 -30.54 13.39
C THR A 51 -24.83 -30.82 13.30
N HIS A 52 -25.69 -29.83 13.59
CA HIS A 52 -27.12 -30.07 13.81
C HIS A 52 -28.03 -29.53 12.70
N VAL A 53 -27.61 -28.48 12.00
CA VAL A 53 -28.46 -27.74 11.06
C VAL A 53 -28.08 -28.05 9.61
N ALA A 54 -26.79 -27.97 9.27
CA ALA A 54 -26.32 -28.19 7.90
C ALA A 54 -26.78 -29.53 7.29
N PRO A 55 -26.69 -30.68 8.00
CA PRO A 55 -27.14 -31.96 7.43
C PRO A 55 -28.63 -32.01 7.08
N ILE A 56 -29.46 -31.20 7.74
CA ILE A 56 -30.89 -31.12 7.44
C ILE A 56 -31.12 -30.20 6.24
N LEU A 57 -30.37 -29.09 6.14
CA LEU A 57 -30.40 -28.22 4.97
C LEU A 57 -29.99 -28.98 3.70
N ASP A 58 -28.96 -29.82 3.78
CA ASP A 58 -28.51 -30.65 2.66
C ASP A 58 -29.60 -31.65 2.22
N LYS A 59 -30.33 -32.25 3.17
CA LYS A 59 -31.50 -33.10 2.85
C LYS A 59 -32.63 -32.32 2.18
N ILE A 60 -32.91 -31.10 2.66
CA ILE A 60 -33.94 -30.23 2.05
C ILE A 60 -33.52 -29.86 0.61
N ALA A 61 -32.25 -29.56 0.39
CA ALA A 61 -31.70 -29.27 -0.93
C ALA A 61 -31.77 -30.48 -1.86
N ALA A 62 -31.44 -31.68 -1.36
CA ALA A 62 -31.47 -32.92 -2.13
C ALA A 62 -32.87 -33.26 -2.71
N LEU A 63 -33.96 -32.73 -2.14
CA LEU A 63 -35.31 -32.86 -2.72
C LEU A 63 -35.40 -32.28 -4.14
N SER A 64 -34.58 -31.29 -4.47
CA SER A 64 -34.47 -30.69 -5.81
C SER A 64 -35.82 -30.26 -6.40
N THR A 65 -36.66 -29.62 -5.57
CA THR A 65 -38.00 -29.12 -5.96
C THR A 65 -38.10 -27.61 -5.86
N SER A 66 -38.97 -26.99 -6.66
CA SER A 66 -39.21 -25.54 -6.58
C SER A 66 -39.76 -25.09 -5.21
N SER A 67 -40.40 -26.00 -4.45
CA SER A 67 -40.90 -25.71 -3.10
C SER A 67 -39.79 -25.72 -2.06
N SER A 68 -38.86 -26.69 -2.14
CA SER A 68 -37.70 -26.74 -1.23
C SER A 68 -36.75 -25.57 -1.47
N GLU A 69 -36.53 -25.17 -2.72
CA GLU A 69 -35.77 -23.97 -3.07
C GLU A 69 -36.39 -22.68 -2.53
N ARG A 70 -37.70 -22.48 -2.79
CA ARG A 70 -38.42 -21.30 -2.30
C ARG A 70 -38.34 -21.21 -0.78
N TRP A 71 -38.43 -22.35 -0.10
CA TRP A 71 -38.27 -22.41 1.35
C TRP A 71 -36.85 -22.05 1.79
N LEU A 72 -35.81 -22.63 1.17
CA LEU A 72 -34.41 -22.30 1.48
C LEU A 72 -34.10 -20.81 1.23
N ALA A 73 -34.61 -20.25 0.14
CA ALA A 73 -34.47 -18.83 -0.17
C ALA A 73 -35.18 -17.93 0.85
N ALA A 74 -36.41 -18.27 1.25
CA ALA A 74 -37.13 -17.56 2.29
C ALA A 74 -36.38 -17.63 3.64
N GLU A 75 -35.83 -18.79 3.99
CA GLU A 75 -35.07 -18.97 5.23
C GLU A 75 -33.71 -18.24 5.19
N LEU A 76 -33.08 -18.15 4.03
CA LEU A 76 -31.86 -17.34 3.83
C LEU A 76 -32.09 -15.86 4.12
N ASP A 77 -33.30 -15.35 3.84
CA ASP A 77 -33.70 -13.97 4.08
C ASP A 77 -34.46 -13.74 5.40
N ASN A 78 -34.73 -14.81 6.15
CA ASN A 78 -35.45 -14.76 7.43
C ASN A 78 -34.66 -14.00 8.52
N SER A 79 -35.15 -12.83 8.93
CA SER A 79 -34.52 -12.02 9.98
C SER A 79 -34.62 -12.62 11.39
N GLY A 80 -35.56 -13.55 11.61
CA GLY A 80 -35.72 -14.25 12.88
C GLY A 80 -34.66 -15.33 13.14
N THR A 81 -33.95 -15.76 12.10
CA THR A 81 -32.94 -16.83 12.19
C THR A 81 -31.54 -16.25 12.34
N SER A 82 -30.72 -16.88 13.21
CA SER A 82 -29.36 -16.41 13.49
C SER A 82 -28.51 -16.34 12.20
N PRO A 83 -27.63 -15.33 12.05
CA PRO A 83 -26.75 -15.21 10.89
C PRO A 83 -25.86 -16.42 10.66
N GLN A 84 -25.43 -17.11 11.73
CA GLN A 84 -24.60 -18.33 11.65
C GLN A 84 -25.36 -19.49 10.98
N ALA A 85 -26.63 -19.69 11.33
CA ALA A 85 -27.46 -20.72 10.70
C ALA A 85 -27.77 -20.37 9.24
N ARG A 86 -28.07 -19.10 8.97
CA ARG A 86 -28.34 -18.60 7.60
C ARG A 86 -27.12 -18.73 6.69
N ALA A 87 -25.91 -18.63 7.22
CA ALA A 87 -24.66 -18.77 6.46
C ALA A 87 -24.40 -20.21 5.95
N ALA A 88 -25.12 -21.23 6.44
CA ALA A 88 -25.02 -22.60 5.93
C ALA A 88 -25.92 -22.86 4.70
N ILE A 89 -26.95 -22.04 4.50
CA ILE A 89 -27.95 -22.22 3.44
C ILE A 89 -27.37 -22.05 2.01
N PRO A 90 -26.42 -21.14 1.74
CA PRO A 90 -25.86 -20.99 0.40
C PRO A 90 -25.24 -22.25 -0.19
N GLY A 91 -24.57 -23.07 0.64
CA GLY A 91 -23.98 -24.33 0.20
C GLY A 91 -25.06 -25.34 -0.19
N ALA A 92 -26.08 -25.49 0.65
CA ALA A 92 -27.22 -26.36 0.38
C ALA A 92 -27.97 -25.94 -0.91
N LEU A 93 -28.21 -24.64 -1.10
CA LEU A 93 -28.88 -24.13 -2.32
C LEU A 93 -28.15 -24.53 -3.60
N LEU A 94 -26.82 -24.37 -3.67
CA LEU A 94 -26.05 -24.78 -4.86
C LEU A 94 -25.94 -26.30 -5.00
N ALA A 95 -25.82 -27.04 -3.90
CA ALA A 95 -25.76 -28.50 -3.92
C ALA A 95 -27.05 -29.14 -4.45
N GLY A 96 -28.20 -28.46 -4.33
CA GLY A 96 -29.46 -28.88 -4.95
C GLY A 96 -29.43 -28.89 -6.48
N GLY A 97 -28.43 -28.27 -7.12
CA GLY A 97 -28.15 -28.43 -8.55
C GLY A 97 -29.17 -27.78 -9.49
N THR A 98 -29.91 -26.78 -9.03
CA THR A 98 -31.00 -26.20 -9.82
C THR A 98 -30.63 -24.88 -10.50
N GLU A 99 -31.24 -24.61 -11.65
CA GLU A 99 -30.90 -23.45 -12.49
C GLU A 99 -31.13 -22.10 -11.79
N ASN A 100 -31.97 -22.04 -10.76
CA ASN A 100 -32.30 -20.79 -10.04
C ASN A 100 -31.43 -20.54 -8.80
N ALA A 101 -30.63 -21.52 -8.36
CA ALA A 101 -29.93 -21.43 -7.09
C ALA A 101 -29.01 -20.19 -7.00
N ALA A 102 -28.19 -19.95 -8.03
CA ALA A 102 -27.31 -18.78 -8.08
C ALA A 102 -28.10 -17.47 -8.08
N ARG A 103 -29.16 -17.36 -8.89
CA ARG A 103 -30.07 -16.20 -8.89
C ARG A 103 -30.66 -15.92 -7.51
N LEU A 104 -31.08 -16.94 -6.76
CA LEU A 104 -31.62 -16.80 -5.40
C LEU A 104 -30.55 -16.32 -4.40
N LEU A 105 -29.32 -16.82 -4.53
CA LEU A 105 -28.19 -16.34 -3.71
C LEU A 105 -27.82 -14.89 -4.01
N ILE A 106 -27.94 -14.45 -5.25
CA ILE A 106 -27.64 -13.06 -5.62
C ILE A 106 -28.80 -12.13 -5.23
N SER A 107 -30.05 -12.60 -5.37
CA SER A 107 -31.23 -11.86 -4.94
C SER A 107 -31.15 -11.55 -3.45
N GLY A 108 -31.42 -10.30 -3.05
CA GLY A 108 -31.37 -9.91 -1.63
C GLY A 108 -29.99 -9.79 -1.01
N LEU A 109 -28.90 -10.09 -1.74
CA LEU A 109 -27.54 -10.07 -1.22
C LEU A 109 -27.18 -8.75 -0.54
N GLY A 110 -27.59 -7.60 -1.10
CA GLY A 110 -27.37 -6.28 -0.49
C GLY A 110 -28.00 -6.08 0.90
N ARG A 111 -29.07 -6.81 1.23
CA ARG A 111 -29.83 -6.68 2.50
C ARG A 111 -29.36 -7.64 3.60
N ARG A 112 -28.59 -8.68 3.24
CA ARG A 112 -28.16 -9.74 4.16
C ARG A 112 -27.04 -9.28 5.10
N PRO A 113 -26.91 -9.87 6.30
CA PRO A 113 -25.78 -9.60 7.19
C PRO A 113 -24.43 -9.96 6.56
N PRO A 114 -23.31 -9.30 6.94
CA PRO A 114 -22.00 -9.52 6.33
C PRO A 114 -21.54 -10.99 6.28
N GLY A 115 -21.76 -11.77 7.35
CA GLY A 115 -21.41 -13.19 7.38
C GLY A 115 -22.19 -14.05 6.38
N VAL A 116 -23.47 -13.70 6.14
CA VAL A 116 -24.32 -14.40 5.16
C VAL A 116 -23.97 -13.98 3.74
N GLN A 117 -23.64 -12.70 3.52
CA GLN A 117 -23.11 -12.20 2.24
C GLN A 117 -21.82 -12.93 1.88
N ALA A 118 -20.85 -12.99 2.80
CA ALA A 118 -19.57 -13.65 2.58
C ALA A 118 -19.73 -15.15 2.25
N ALA A 119 -20.66 -15.84 2.95
CA ALA A 119 -20.99 -17.23 2.62
C ALA A 119 -21.59 -17.37 1.22
N SER A 120 -22.52 -16.48 0.83
CA SER A 120 -23.14 -16.48 -0.50
C SER A 120 -22.09 -16.27 -1.60
N PHE A 121 -21.21 -15.28 -1.45
CA PHE A 121 -20.11 -15.04 -2.39
C PHE A 121 -19.14 -16.21 -2.50
N ARG A 122 -18.74 -16.81 -1.36
CA ARG A 122 -17.85 -17.97 -1.37
C ARG A 122 -18.46 -19.12 -2.17
N MET A 123 -19.74 -19.40 -1.96
CA MET A 123 -20.42 -20.48 -2.68
C MET A 123 -20.53 -20.16 -4.17
N LEU A 124 -20.89 -18.93 -4.54
CA LEU A 124 -20.93 -18.49 -5.93
C LEU A 124 -19.55 -18.55 -6.63
N GLN A 125 -18.46 -18.26 -5.91
CA GLN A 125 -17.10 -18.28 -6.45
C GLN A 125 -16.64 -19.68 -6.86
N PHE A 126 -17.07 -20.69 -6.11
CA PHE A 126 -16.75 -22.11 -6.35
C PHE A 126 -17.88 -22.86 -7.04
N ASN A 127 -18.89 -22.15 -7.56
CA ASN A 127 -19.97 -22.76 -8.32
C ASN A 127 -19.43 -23.30 -9.66
N GLU A 128 -19.64 -24.59 -9.92
CA GLU A 128 -19.20 -25.23 -11.17
C GLU A 128 -19.96 -24.66 -12.38
N SER A 129 -21.24 -24.37 -12.18
CA SER A 129 -22.09 -23.71 -13.17
C SER A 129 -21.79 -22.22 -13.15
N SER A 130 -20.86 -21.78 -14.01
CA SER A 130 -20.50 -20.36 -14.16
C SER A 130 -21.75 -19.50 -14.37
N LEU A 131 -21.76 -18.30 -13.77
CA LEU A 131 -22.91 -17.39 -13.87
C LEU A 131 -23.23 -17.05 -15.33
N ASN A 132 -24.53 -17.06 -15.66
CA ASN A 132 -25.01 -16.56 -16.94
C ASN A 132 -25.06 -15.01 -16.97
N VAL A 133 -25.41 -14.44 -18.13
CA VAL A 133 -25.44 -12.97 -18.33
C VAL A 133 -26.40 -12.27 -17.35
N GLU A 134 -27.59 -12.81 -17.15
CA GLU A 134 -28.61 -12.21 -16.29
C GLU A 134 -28.22 -12.27 -14.80
N GLU A 135 -27.57 -13.35 -14.38
CA GLU A 135 -27.02 -13.48 -13.05
C GLU A 135 -25.83 -12.53 -12.82
N ALA A 136 -24.96 -12.38 -13.82
CA ALA A 136 -23.85 -11.42 -13.77
C ALA A 136 -24.36 -9.97 -13.68
N LYS A 137 -25.37 -9.62 -14.49
CA LYS A 137 -26.09 -8.33 -14.41
C LYS A 137 -26.68 -8.12 -13.03
N LEU A 138 -27.39 -9.13 -12.50
CA LEU A 138 -28.01 -9.04 -11.18
C LEU A 138 -26.95 -8.84 -10.09
N LEU A 139 -25.83 -9.56 -10.14
CA LEU A 139 -24.74 -9.45 -9.16
C LEU A 139 -24.12 -8.05 -9.18
N LEU A 140 -23.81 -7.52 -10.36
CA LEU A 140 -23.31 -6.16 -10.52
C LEU A 140 -24.32 -5.12 -10.02
N SER A 141 -25.62 -5.38 -10.19
CA SER A 141 -26.67 -4.47 -9.72
C SER A 141 -26.70 -4.31 -8.19
N GLN A 142 -26.26 -5.33 -7.44
CA GLN A 142 -26.20 -5.34 -5.97
C GLN A 142 -25.08 -4.46 -5.38
N LEU A 143 -24.17 -3.93 -6.21
CA LEU A 143 -23.15 -2.97 -5.77
C LEU A 143 -23.75 -1.58 -5.54
N GLY A 144 -23.27 -0.88 -4.51
CA GLY A 144 -23.69 0.48 -4.15
C GLY A 144 -24.99 0.58 -3.34
N VAL A 145 -25.54 -0.53 -2.87
CA VAL A 145 -26.74 -0.53 -2.01
C VAL A 145 -26.35 -0.24 -0.56
N ARG A 146 -26.53 1.03 -0.11
CA ARG A 146 -26.46 1.53 1.29
C ARG A 146 -25.54 0.74 2.24
N LYS A 147 -24.22 0.99 2.16
CA LYS A 147 -23.20 0.39 3.04
C LYS A 147 -22.17 1.42 3.52
N SER A 148 -21.47 1.10 4.60
CA SER A 148 -20.28 1.84 5.01
C SER A 148 -19.16 1.67 3.97
N LYS A 149 -18.21 2.61 3.91
CA LYS A 149 -17.10 2.57 2.93
C LYS A 149 -16.29 1.26 2.97
N ALA A 150 -16.04 0.71 4.16
CA ALA A 150 -15.30 -0.54 4.31
C ALA A 150 -16.09 -1.74 3.75
N ALA A 151 -17.37 -1.84 4.09
CA ALA A 151 -18.23 -2.91 3.60
C ALA A 151 -18.48 -2.83 2.07
N ALA A 152 -18.43 -1.62 1.50
CA ALA A 152 -18.46 -1.45 0.05
C ALA A 152 -17.22 -2.05 -0.61
N ARG A 153 -16.01 -1.77 -0.08
CA ARG A 153 -14.75 -2.30 -0.62
C ARG A 153 -14.70 -3.82 -0.59
N ASP A 154 -15.05 -4.45 0.53
CA ASP A 154 -15.05 -5.91 0.66
C ASP A 154 -16.01 -6.56 -0.36
N GLN A 155 -17.16 -5.93 -0.59
CA GLN A 155 -18.13 -6.41 -1.57
C GLN A 155 -17.60 -6.33 -3.02
N LEU A 156 -16.84 -5.28 -3.37
CA LEU A 156 -16.21 -5.15 -4.69
C LEU A 156 -15.25 -6.33 -4.95
N GLU A 157 -14.38 -6.64 -3.97
CA GLU A 157 -13.42 -7.75 -4.10
C GLU A 157 -14.13 -9.10 -4.25
N LEU A 158 -15.20 -9.33 -3.48
CA LEU A 158 -15.99 -10.55 -3.59
C LEU A 158 -16.73 -10.66 -4.93
N CYS A 159 -17.26 -9.56 -5.45
CA CYS A 159 -17.87 -9.52 -6.78
C CYS A 159 -16.87 -9.85 -7.89
N VAL A 160 -15.66 -9.26 -7.83
CA VAL A 160 -14.57 -9.58 -8.78
C VAL A 160 -14.21 -11.06 -8.68
N ALA A 161 -14.04 -11.60 -7.46
CA ALA A 161 -13.68 -13.00 -7.26
C ALA A 161 -14.68 -13.99 -7.86
N VAL A 162 -15.99 -13.71 -7.78
CA VAL A 162 -17.03 -14.53 -8.40
C VAL A 162 -16.97 -14.44 -9.93
N LEU A 163 -16.96 -13.22 -10.49
CA LEU A 163 -17.08 -13.02 -11.94
C LEU A 163 -15.80 -13.41 -12.69
N LYS A 164 -14.62 -13.31 -12.06
CA LYS A 164 -13.34 -13.75 -12.62
C LYS A 164 -13.33 -15.24 -12.95
N ASN A 165 -14.03 -16.06 -12.18
CA ASN A 165 -14.09 -17.51 -12.41
C ASN A 165 -15.11 -17.91 -13.48
N SER A 166 -15.87 -16.96 -14.04
CA SER A 166 -16.87 -17.26 -15.06
C SER A 166 -16.21 -17.84 -16.31
N LYS A 167 -16.60 -19.06 -16.69
CA LYS A 167 -16.26 -19.70 -17.97
C LYS A 167 -17.29 -19.43 -19.06
N ASN A 168 -18.38 -18.73 -18.74
CA ASN A 168 -19.46 -18.43 -19.68
C ASN A 168 -19.02 -17.33 -20.66
N GLU A 169 -18.90 -17.68 -21.94
CA GLU A 169 -18.43 -16.75 -22.98
C GLU A 169 -19.38 -15.58 -23.20
N ALA A 170 -20.70 -15.81 -23.17
CA ALA A 170 -21.68 -14.74 -23.31
C ALA A 170 -21.59 -13.75 -22.13
N ALA A 171 -21.38 -14.24 -20.91
CA ALA A 171 -21.15 -13.38 -19.75
C ALA A 171 -19.84 -12.58 -19.88
N ARG A 172 -18.77 -13.18 -20.40
CA ARG A 172 -17.51 -12.48 -20.66
C ARG A 172 -17.64 -11.43 -21.75
N ALA A 173 -18.34 -11.72 -22.83
CA ALA A 173 -18.62 -10.76 -23.90
C ALA A 173 -19.42 -9.57 -23.37
N TRP A 174 -20.46 -9.83 -22.58
CA TRP A 174 -21.24 -8.78 -21.91
C TRP A 174 -20.37 -7.93 -20.97
N LEU A 175 -19.52 -8.55 -20.14
CA LEU A 175 -18.58 -7.85 -19.26
C LEU A 175 -17.57 -6.98 -20.02
N ALA A 176 -17.28 -7.31 -21.27
CA ALA A 176 -16.35 -6.55 -22.11
C ALA A 176 -17.00 -5.34 -22.81
N GLY A 177 -18.34 -5.24 -22.86
CA GLY A 177 -19.05 -4.19 -23.61
C GLY A 177 -20.25 -3.65 -22.82
N ASP A 178 -21.46 -4.11 -23.12
CA ASP A 178 -22.74 -3.59 -22.60
C ASP A 178 -22.83 -3.48 -21.06
N ALA A 179 -21.97 -4.18 -20.32
CA ALA A 179 -21.88 -4.04 -18.87
C ALA A 179 -21.49 -2.62 -18.43
N TYR A 180 -20.68 -1.90 -19.22
CA TYR A 180 -20.27 -0.53 -18.93
C TYR A 180 -21.46 0.43 -18.99
N ASP A 181 -22.33 0.28 -19.99
CA ASP A 181 -23.59 1.03 -20.07
C ASP A 181 -24.53 0.67 -18.91
N SER A 182 -24.64 -0.64 -18.62
CA SER A 182 -25.43 -1.17 -17.51
C SER A 182 -24.96 -0.68 -16.13
N ALA A 183 -23.69 -0.27 -16.02
CA ALA A 183 -23.16 0.32 -14.79
C ALA A 183 -23.83 1.66 -14.46
N GLY A 184 -24.35 2.38 -15.47
CA GLY A 184 -25.06 3.65 -15.31
C GLY A 184 -24.22 4.73 -14.63
N GLY A 185 -22.92 4.78 -14.93
CA GLY A 185 -21.98 5.75 -14.34
C GLY A 185 -21.63 5.52 -12.86
N LYS A 186 -22.12 4.44 -12.23
CA LYS A 186 -21.79 4.16 -10.82
C LYS A 186 -20.35 3.69 -10.69
N ILE A 187 -19.55 4.48 -9.97
CA ILE A 187 -18.10 4.27 -9.78
C ILE A 187 -17.79 2.86 -9.28
N ASP A 188 -18.52 2.37 -8.28
CA ASP A 188 -18.34 1.02 -7.71
C ASP A 188 -18.46 -0.08 -8.78
N ARG A 189 -19.43 0.05 -9.69
CA ARG A 189 -19.64 -0.94 -10.75
C ARG A 189 -18.54 -0.84 -11.82
N LEU A 190 -18.21 0.38 -12.24
CA LEU A 190 -17.14 0.62 -13.21
C LEU A 190 -15.77 0.15 -12.71
N LEU A 191 -15.50 0.26 -11.40
CA LEU A 191 -14.28 -0.29 -10.79
C LEU A 191 -14.21 -1.82 -10.92
N VAL A 192 -15.33 -2.51 -10.68
CA VAL A 192 -15.39 -3.98 -10.86
C VAL A 192 -15.17 -4.35 -12.32
N LEU A 193 -15.83 -3.65 -13.25
CA LEU A 193 -15.69 -3.91 -14.69
C LEU A 193 -14.27 -3.67 -15.18
N ALA A 194 -13.64 -2.55 -14.80
CA ALA A 194 -12.27 -2.26 -15.18
C ALA A 194 -11.31 -3.34 -14.66
N ARG A 195 -11.45 -3.76 -13.40
CA ARG A 195 -10.62 -4.84 -12.84
C ARG A 195 -10.84 -6.17 -13.57
N LEU A 196 -12.09 -6.56 -13.81
CA LEU A 196 -12.41 -7.80 -14.52
C LEU A 196 -11.87 -7.80 -15.94
N ALA A 197 -11.96 -6.68 -16.66
CA ALA A 197 -11.38 -6.56 -18.01
C ALA A 197 -9.89 -6.86 -18.02
N GLY A 198 -9.14 -6.34 -17.04
CA GLY A 198 -7.71 -6.63 -16.88
C GLY A 198 -7.41 -8.07 -16.45
N GLU A 199 -8.15 -8.61 -15.48
CA GLU A 199 -7.92 -9.97 -14.95
C GLU A 199 -8.28 -11.08 -15.94
N LEU A 200 -9.31 -10.85 -16.75
CA LEU A 200 -9.78 -11.77 -17.79
C LEU A 200 -9.17 -11.48 -19.16
N LYS A 201 -8.35 -10.43 -19.28
CA LYS A 201 -7.74 -9.96 -20.54
C LYS A 201 -8.78 -9.72 -21.65
N LEU A 202 -9.88 -9.04 -21.32
CA LEU A 202 -10.97 -8.74 -22.25
C LEU A 202 -10.58 -7.60 -23.20
N SER A 203 -9.97 -7.92 -24.34
CA SER A 203 -9.52 -6.92 -25.33
C SER A 203 -10.65 -6.07 -25.91
N ALA A 204 -11.87 -6.59 -25.99
CA ALA A 204 -13.04 -5.84 -26.45
C ALA A 204 -13.46 -4.68 -25.53
N ALA A 205 -12.97 -4.64 -24.28
CA ALA A 205 -13.24 -3.56 -23.33
C ALA A 205 -12.31 -2.35 -23.48
N ARG A 206 -11.39 -2.38 -24.46
CA ARG A 206 -10.32 -1.38 -24.60
C ARG A 206 -10.86 0.04 -24.73
N ASP A 207 -11.85 0.26 -25.58
CA ASP A 207 -12.38 1.60 -25.86
C ASP A 207 -13.04 2.21 -24.62
N GLN A 208 -13.81 1.39 -23.90
CA GLN A 208 -14.45 1.75 -22.64
C GLN A 208 -13.39 2.07 -21.57
N LEU A 209 -12.33 1.27 -21.46
CA LEU A 209 -11.24 1.53 -20.54
C LEU A 209 -10.49 2.83 -20.86
N VAL A 210 -10.28 3.13 -22.15
CA VAL A 210 -9.67 4.39 -22.60
C VAL A 210 -10.52 5.58 -22.20
N GLU A 211 -11.84 5.51 -22.38
CA GLU A 211 -12.76 6.57 -21.92
C GLU A 211 -12.65 6.81 -20.40
N LEU A 212 -12.54 5.73 -19.62
CA LEU A 212 -12.40 5.79 -18.17
C LEU A 212 -11.11 6.45 -17.69
N LEU A 213 -10.07 6.56 -18.52
CA LEU A 213 -8.84 7.32 -18.18
C LEU A 213 -9.14 8.80 -17.92
N GLY A 214 -10.17 9.34 -18.57
CA GLY A 214 -10.60 10.74 -18.40
C GLY A 214 -11.55 10.98 -17.22
N HIS A 215 -11.91 9.94 -16.48
CA HIS A 215 -12.94 10.03 -15.46
C HIS A 215 -12.48 10.85 -14.22
N ARG A 216 -13.41 11.60 -13.60
CA ARG A 216 -13.11 12.46 -12.42
C ARG A 216 -12.59 11.67 -11.21
N SER A 217 -13.00 10.41 -11.09
CA SER A 217 -12.49 9.51 -10.04
C SER A 217 -11.11 8.99 -10.43
N ARG A 218 -10.09 9.45 -9.70
CA ARG A 218 -8.69 9.03 -9.87
C ARG A 218 -8.50 7.52 -9.69
N GLU A 219 -9.21 6.92 -8.74
CA GLU A 219 -9.15 5.48 -8.49
C GLU A 219 -9.66 4.68 -9.70
N LEU A 220 -10.72 5.17 -10.36
CA LEU A 220 -11.25 4.53 -11.56
C LEU A 220 -10.30 4.65 -12.75
N ALA A 221 -9.75 5.85 -12.98
CA ALA A 221 -8.76 6.06 -14.05
C ALA A 221 -7.50 5.19 -13.85
N ILE A 222 -7.03 5.07 -12.59
CA ILE A 222 -5.93 4.17 -12.23
C ILE A 222 -6.30 2.71 -12.51
N SER A 223 -7.50 2.28 -12.12
CA SER A 223 -7.93 0.90 -12.36
C SER A 223 -8.07 0.60 -13.86
N ALA A 224 -8.47 1.60 -14.66
CA ALA A 224 -8.59 1.47 -16.11
C ALA A 224 -7.22 1.31 -16.79
N ILE A 225 -6.21 2.12 -16.42
CA ILE A 225 -4.86 1.95 -16.99
C ILE A 225 -4.21 0.64 -16.57
N GLU A 226 -4.44 0.17 -15.33
CA GLU A 226 -3.95 -1.14 -14.90
C GLU A 226 -4.61 -2.29 -15.67
N ALA A 227 -5.87 -2.12 -16.10
CA ALA A 227 -6.55 -3.07 -16.94
C ALA A 227 -5.98 -3.07 -18.37
N LEU A 228 -5.82 -1.89 -18.97
CA LEU A 228 -5.18 -1.73 -20.29
C LEU A 228 -3.77 -2.32 -20.31
N ALA A 229 -2.97 -2.12 -19.25
CA ALA A 229 -1.64 -2.69 -19.14
C ALA A 229 -1.62 -4.23 -19.17
N ARG A 230 -2.65 -4.88 -18.59
CA ARG A 230 -2.79 -6.35 -18.60
C ARG A 230 -3.31 -6.90 -19.93
N ILE A 231 -4.16 -6.13 -20.61
CA ILE A 231 -4.73 -6.46 -21.92
C ILE A 231 -3.70 -6.26 -23.03
N GLY A 232 -2.89 -5.19 -22.95
CA GLY A 232 -1.97 -4.73 -23.97
C GLY A 232 -2.39 -3.36 -24.51
N VAL A 233 -1.41 -2.44 -24.57
CA VAL A 233 -1.62 -1.01 -24.84
C VAL A 233 -1.37 -0.58 -26.28
N ASP A 234 -0.86 -1.47 -27.16
CA ASP A 234 -0.43 -1.09 -28.51
C ASP A 234 -1.53 -0.42 -29.36
N GLY A 235 -2.79 -0.80 -29.16
CA GLY A 235 -3.94 -0.19 -29.85
C GLY A 235 -4.52 1.07 -29.18
N SER A 236 -3.86 1.63 -28.16
CA SER A 236 -4.35 2.80 -27.41
C SER A 236 -3.23 3.76 -26.98
N ILE A 237 -2.08 3.71 -27.66
CA ILE A 237 -0.90 4.48 -27.25
C ILE A 237 -1.22 5.98 -27.26
N ASP A 238 -1.80 6.49 -28.34
CA ASP A 238 -2.06 7.91 -28.53
C ASP A 238 -3.09 8.45 -27.52
N GLU A 239 -4.12 7.67 -27.21
CA GLU A 239 -5.15 8.03 -26.24
C GLU A 239 -4.61 8.00 -24.81
N ILE A 240 -3.81 6.97 -24.46
CA ILE A 240 -3.13 6.91 -23.17
C ILE A 240 -2.19 8.11 -23.02
N SER A 241 -1.35 8.37 -24.02
CA SER A 241 -0.42 9.50 -24.04
C SER A 241 -1.16 10.84 -23.86
N SER A 242 -2.24 11.05 -24.60
CA SER A 242 -3.07 12.26 -24.50
C SER A 242 -3.72 12.41 -23.11
N ALA A 243 -4.06 11.32 -22.43
CA ALA A 243 -4.58 11.37 -21.07
C ALA A 243 -3.51 11.82 -20.05
N LEU A 244 -2.23 11.53 -20.30
CA LEU A 244 -1.12 11.86 -19.39
C LEU A 244 -0.70 13.32 -19.46
N ASP A 245 -0.73 13.89 -20.65
CA ASP A 245 -0.31 15.28 -20.90
C ASP A 245 -1.29 16.32 -20.35
N ARG A 246 -2.48 15.89 -19.87
CA ARG A 246 -3.44 16.78 -19.23
C ARG A 246 -2.84 17.44 -17.98
N PRO A 247 -3.01 18.76 -17.80
CA PRO A 247 -2.56 19.45 -16.59
C PRO A 247 -3.24 18.89 -15.33
N GLY A 248 -2.45 18.66 -14.27
CA GLY A 248 -2.98 18.22 -12.97
C GLY A 248 -3.38 16.74 -12.89
N THR A 249 -3.02 15.94 -13.89
CA THR A 249 -3.20 14.48 -13.86
C THR A 249 -2.50 13.87 -12.64
N ASP A 250 -3.17 12.90 -12.02
CA ASP A 250 -2.63 12.23 -10.83
C ASP A 250 -1.29 11.54 -11.15
N ILE A 251 -0.29 11.75 -10.31
CA ILE A 251 1.06 11.21 -10.50
C ILE A 251 1.07 9.67 -10.59
N ARG A 252 0.16 8.99 -9.88
CA ARG A 252 0.03 7.53 -9.92
C ARG A 252 -0.50 7.07 -11.26
N LEU A 253 -1.44 7.81 -11.85
CA LEU A 253 -1.98 7.53 -13.17
C LEU A 253 -0.87 7.69 -14.22
N ARG A 254 -0.13 8.81 -14.17
CA ARG A 254 1.03 9.05 -15.04
C ARG A 254 2.08 7.94 -14.93
N ALA A 255 2.44 7.53 -13.72
CA ALA A 255 3.41 6.46 -13.50
C ALA A 255 2.96 5.10 -14.03
N ARG A 256 1.72 4.71 -13.76
CA ARG A 256 1.17 3.41 -14.22
C ARG A 256 1.00 3.36 -15.73
N ALA A 257 0.62 4.47 -16.34
CA ALA A 257 0.51 4.57 -17.78
C ALA A 257 1.87 4.53 -18.47
N LEU A 258 2.86 5.29 -17.99
CA LEU A 258 4.22 5.20 -18.54
C LEU A 258 4.84 3.82 -18.34
N ASP A 259 4.57 3.13 -17.24
CA ASP A 259 5.00 1.73 -17.05
C ASP A 259 4.39 0.79 -18.10
N ALA A 260 3.10 0.97 -18.38
CA ALA A 260 2.36 0.20 -19.37
C ALA A 260 2.89 0.47 -20.78
N LEU A 261 3.05 1.75 -21.15
CA LEU A 261 3.59 2.17 -22.45
C LEU A 261 5.01 1.68 -22.64
N ALA A 262 5.90 1.88 -21.66
CA ALA A 262 7.28 1.39 -21.72
C ALA A 262 7.38 -0.14 -21.85
N GLY A 263 6.32 -0.88 -21.50
CA GLY A 263 6.24 -2.33 -21.66
C GLY A 263 5.82 -2.82 -23.02
N SER A 264 5.42 -1.91 -23.90
CA SER A 264 5.02 -2.21 -25.27
C SER A 264 6.06 -1.69 -26.25
N ALA A 265 6.22 -2.39 -27.38
CA ALA A 265 7.18 -2.00 -28.40
C ALA A 265 6.84 -0.60 -28.96
N GLY A 266 5.55 -0.32 -29.20
CA GLY A 266 5.10 0.99 -29.68
C GLY A 266 5.22 2.10 -28.62
N GLY A 267 4.94 1.81 -27.35
CA GLY A 267 4.95 2.80 -26.28
C GLY A 267 6.34 3.14 -25.71
N MET A 268 7.37 2.33 -26.00
CA MET A 268 8.74 2.60 -25.55
C MET A 268 9.28 3.93 -26.08
N GLU A 269 8.96 4.28 -27.33
CA GLU A 269 9.37 5.54 -27.94
C GLU A 269 8.76 6.75 -27.20
N PHE A 270 7.51 6.63 -26.76
CA PHE A 270 6.86 7.65 -25.95
C PHE A 270 7.52 7.80 -24.57
N ALA A 271 7.91 6.71 -23.93
CA ALA A 271 8.61 6.75 -22.65
C ALA A 271 9.99 7.45 -22.76
N ILE A 272 10.75 7.16 -23.83
CA ILE A 272 12.03 7.84 -24.12
C ILE A 272 11.83 9.33 -24.37
N ARG A 273 10.83 9.71 -25.16
CA ARG A 273 10.49 11.12 -25.41
C ARG A 273 10.07 11.85 -24.13
N SER A 274 9.33 11.17 -23.26
CA SER A 274 8.88 11.70 -21.97
C SER A 274 10.06 12.04 -21.05
N ALA A 275 11.17 11.30 -21.14
CA ALA A 275 12.40 11.60 -20.43
C ALA A 275 13.07 12.91 -20.87
N ALA A 276 12.72 13.46 -22.03
CA ALA A 276 13.17 14.75 -22.56
C ALA A 276 12.08 15.84 -22.52
N SER A 277 10.96 15.60 -21.81
CA SER A 277 9.85 16.55 -21.71
C SER A 277 10.25 17.86 -21.02
N LYS A 278 9.54 18.95 -21.35
CA LYS A 278 9.66 20.22 -20.61
C LYS A 278 9.16 20.10 -19.17
N ASP A 279 8.21 19.20 -18.90
CA ASP A 279 7.67 18.94 -17.56
C ASP A 279 8.66 18.09 -16.74
N PRO A 280 9.29 18.64 -15.68
CA PRO A 280 10.22 17.89 -14.83
C PRO A 280 9.56 16.69 -14.14
N GLU A 281 8.27 16.78 -13.82
CA GLU A 281 7.55 15.67 -13.21
C GLU A 281 7.42 14.50 -14.19
N LEU A 282 7.10 14.78 -15.47
CA LEU A 282 7.04 13.75 -16.49
C LEU A 282 8.41 13.14 -16.78
N ARG A 283 9.48 13.94 -16.79
CA ARG A 283 10.86 13.42 -16.90
C ARG A 283 11.20 12.47 -15.75
N ALA A 284 10.90 12.86 -14.51
CA ALA A 284 11.16 12.04 -13.33
C ALA A 284 10.40 10.71 -13.39
N ILE A 285 9.11 10.74 -13.75
CA ILE A 285 8.31 9.52 -13.92
C ILE A 285 8.91 8.62 -15.03
N ALA A 286 9.30 9.22 -16.15
CA ALA A 286 9.90 8.50 -17.26
C ALA A 286 11.20 7.80 -16.85
N MET A 287 12.08 8.43 -16.07
CA MET A 287 13.28 7.76 -15.52
C MET A 287 12.89 6.50 -14.74
N GLY A 288 11.90 6.61 -13.85
CA GLY A 288 11.40 5.48 -13.10
C GLY A 288 10.83 4.34 -13.97
N SER A 289 10.07 4.67 -15.01
CA SER A 289 9.49 3.68 -15.92
C SER A 289 10.54 3.03 -16.83
N LEU A 290 11.50 3.81 -17.31
CA LEU A 290 12.63 3.33 -18.13
C LEU A 290 13.56 2.42 -17.34
N SER A 291 13.65 2.58 -16.01
CA SER A 291 14.41 1.67 -15.16
C SER A 291 13.84 0.24 -15.15
N LEU A 292 12.58 0.05 -15.52
CA LEU A 292 12.00 -1.29 -15.69
C LEU A 292 12.43 -1.96 -17.01
N ARG A 293 13.15 -1.23 -17.88
CA ARG A 293 13.56 -1.65 -19.22
C ARG A 293 15.08 -1.69 -19.34
N SER A 294 15.72 -2.38 -18.39
CA SER A 294 17.19 -2.50 -18.30
C SER A 294 17.86 -3.06 -19.56
N GLY A 295 17.12 -3.84 -20.36
CA GLY A 295 17.61 -4.41 -21.61
C GLY A 295 17.67 -3.45 -22.81
N ASP A 296 17.06 -2.25 -22.73
CA ASP A 296 17.10 -1.27 -23.84
C ASP A 296 18.23 -0.25 -23.62
N PRO A 297 19.25 -0.18 -24.50
CA PRO A 297 20.36 0.76 -24.37
C PRO A 297 19.91 2.23 -24.36
N ARG A 298 18.80 2.57 -25.03
CA ARG A 298 18.25 3.94 -25.07
C ARG A 298 17.70 4.34 -23.72
N ALA A 299 17.05 3.41 -23.01
CA ALA A 299 16.59 3.62 -21.65
C ALA A 299 17.78 3.87 -20.71
N MET A 300 18.87 3.10 -20.86
CA MET A 300 20.06 3.28 -20.03
C MET A 300 20.74 4.62 -20.29
N LYS A 301 20.84 5.02 -21.56
CA LYS A 301 21.36 6.35 -21.93
C LYS A 301 20.52 7.47 -21.30
N ALA A 302 19.20 7.36 -21.31
CA ALA A 302 18.31 8.34 -20.70
C ALA A 302 18.50 8.44 -19.17
N LEU A 303 18.60 7.29 -18.48
CA LEU A 303 18.86 7.24 -17.04
C LEU A 303 20.18 7.90 -16.64
N LEU A 304 21.26 7.61 -17.38
CA LEU A 304 22.57 8.20 -17.13
C LEU A 304 22.56 9.72 -17.35
N ALA A 305 21.87 10.19 -18.39
CA ALA A 305 21.70 11.62 -18.64
C ALA A 305 20.90 12.31 -17.51
N GLY A 306 19.91 11.62 -16.94
CA GLY A 306 19.08 12.11 -15.86
C GLY A 306 19.84 12.47 -14.57
N LEU A 307 21.04 11.91 -14.36
CA LEU A 307 21.91 12.27 -13.22
C LEU A 307 22.37 13.74 -13.23
N ASN A 308 22.36 14.39 -14.39
CA ASN A 308 22.76 15.78 -14.59
C ASN A 308 21.59 16.68 -15.02
N ASP A 309 20.34 16.29 -14.71
CA ASP A 309 19.17 17.12 -14.99
C ASP A 309 19.21 18.42 -14.17
N LYS A 310 18.50 19.45 -14.65
CA LYS A 310 18.38 20.73 -13.94
C LYS A 310 17.47 20.62 -12.71
N ASP A 311 16.56 19.66 -12.73
CA ASP A 311 15.62 19.41 -11.64
C ASP A 311 16.12 18.30 -10.71
N SER A 312 16.28 18.64 -9.43
CA SER A 312 16.79 17.72 -8.41
C SER A 312 15.95 16.44 -8.25
N ALA A 313 14.65 16.46 -8.52
CA ALA A 313 13.82 15.27 -8.41
C ALA A 313 14.16 14.28 -9.53
N VAL A 314 14.41 14.77 -10.75
CA VAL A 314 14.85 13.92 -11.87
C VAL A 314 16.21 13.29 -11.56
N CYS A 315 17.18 14.06 -11.05
CA CYS A 315 18.48 13.54 -10.63
C CYS A 315 18.36 12.44 -9.57
N ASN A 316 17.54 12.68 -8.53
CA ASN A 316 17.32 11.71 -7.47
C ASN A 316 16.64 10.44 -7.97
N VAL A 317 15.64 10.54 -8.85
CA VAL A 317 14.97 9.37 -9.44
C VAL A 317 15.93 8.59 -10.34
N ALA A 318 16.76 9.27 -11.15
CA ALA A 318 17.77 8.63 -11.98
C ALA A 318 18.78 7.86 -11.11
N LEU A 319 19.29 8.48 -10.05
CA LEU A 319 20.21 7.86 -9.09
C LEU A 319 19.59 6.62 -8.42
N GLN A 320 18.34 6.74 -7.93
CA GLN A 320 17.63 5.64 -7.31
C GLN A 320 17.34 4.51 -8.30
N SER A 321 17.02 4.84 -9.55
CA SER A 321 16.79 3.87 -10.62
C SER A 321 18.06 3.07 -10.92
N LEU A 322 19.20 3.74 -11.08
CA LEU A 322 20.50 3.13 -11.35
C LEU A 322 20.98 2.22 -10.22
N ARG A 323 20.65 2.53 -8.96
CA ARG A 323 20.94 1.67 -7.80
C ARG A 323 20.42 0.24 -8.00
N SER A 324 19.28 0.08 -8.65
CA SER A 324 18.68 -1.24 -8.88
C SER A 324 19.21 -1.99 -10.11
N LEU A 325 19.93 -1.30 -11.01
CA LEU A 325 20.30 -1.83 -12.32
C LEU A 325 21.73 -2.34 -12.42
N ARG A 326 22.66 -1.83 -11.59
CA ARG A 326 24.10 -2.19 -11.58
C ARG A 326 24.68 -2.33 -13.00
N ILE A 327 24.66 -1.23 -13.77
CA ILE A 327 25.21 -1.19 -15.14
C ILE A 327 26.60 -0.56 -15.13
N LYS A 328 27.58 -1.19 -15.80
CA LYS A 328 28.98 -0.71 -15.81
C LYS A 328 29.15 0.78 -16.19
N PRO A 329 28.43 1.34 -17.19
CA PRO A 329 28.53 2.76 -17.53
C PRO A 329 28.10 3.73 -16.41
N MET A 330 27.38 3.25 -15.38
CA MET A 330 26.99 4.11 -14.25
C MET A 330 28.20 4.58 -13.45
N LEU A 331 29.29 3.82 -13.40
CA LEU A 331 30.47 4.15 -12.60
C LEU A 331 31.10 5.44 -13.11
N GLY A 332 31.36 5.53 -14.41
CA GLY A 332 31.84 6.77 -15.04
C GLY A 332 30.89 7.94 -14.81
N ALA A 333 29.58 7.74 -14.99
CA ALA A 333 28.59 8.80 -14.78
C ALA A 333 28.53 9.30 -13.33
N LEU A 334 28.63 8.40 -12.34
CA LEU A 334 28.67 8.77 -10.92
C LEU A 334 29.96 9.52 -10.56
N ILE A 335 31.11 9.12 -11.12
CA ILE A 335 32.38 9.82 -10.95
C ILE A 335 32.27 11.26 -11.49
N ASP A 336 31.63 11.45 -12.64
CA ASP A 336 31.41 12.78 -13.20
C ASP A 336 30.47 13.63 -12.34
N VAL A 337 29.43 13.04 -11.74
CA VAL A 337 28.55 13.72 -10.77
C VAL A 337 29.36 14.16 -9.54
N VAL A 338 30.17 13.26 -8.97
CA VAL A 338 31.03 13.58 -7.80
C VAL A 338 31.99 14.73 -8.13
N ALA A 339 32.53 14.77 -9.36
CA ALA A 339 33.43 15.82 -9.81
C ALA A 339 32.74 17.18 -10.00
N ASN A 340 31.59 17.20 -10.68
CA ASN A 340 31.11 18.42 -11.35
C ASN A 340 29.75 18.92 -10.86
N HIS A 341 28.97 18.14 -10.11
CA HIS A 341 27.62 18.53 -9.74
C HIS A 341 27.61 19.78 -8.84
N SER A 342 26.60 20.63 -8.91
CA SER A 342 26.54 21.86 -8.11
C SER A 342 26.00 21.62 -6.68
N ASP A 343 25.09 20.65 -6.52
CA ASP A 343 24.54 20.26 -5.22
C ASP A 343 25.47 19.29 -4.48
N GLU A 344 26.08 19.77 -3.40
CA GLU A 344 26.95 18.99 -2.50
C GLU A 344 26.23 17.81 -1.82
N SER A 345 24.94 17.94 -1.49
CA SER A 345 24.17 16.83 -0.91
C SER A 345 23.97 15.72 -1.93
N PHE A 346 23.75 16.08 -3.19
CA PHE A 346 23.61 15.11 -4.27
C PHE A 346 24.93 14.39 -4.58
N LYS A 347 26.08 15.08 -4.53
CA LYS A 347 27.40 14.44 -4.65
C LYS A 347 27.61 13.34 -3.61
N VAL A 348 27.20 13.57 -2.36
CA VAL A 348 27.30 12.57 -1.29
C VAL A 348 26.44 11.35 -1.61
N LYS A 349 25.19 11.55 -2.05
CA LYS A 349 24.32 10.42 -2.46
C LYS A 349 24.90 9.64 -3.64
N ALA A 350 25.50 10.33 -4.61
CA ALA A 350 26.17 9.69 -5.76
C ALA A 350 27.42 8.92 -5.33
N LEU A 351 28.22 9.49 -4.43
CA LEU A 351 29.39 8.85 -3.85
C LEU A 351 29.00 7.61 -3.04
N GLU A 352 27.98 7.68 -2.18
CA GLU A 352 27.48 6.51 -1.44
C GLU A 352 27.11 5.38 -2.38
N LEU A 353 26.39 5.69 -3.48
CA LEU A 353 26.07 4.68 -4.47
C LEU A 353 27.34 4.13 -5.14
N LEU A 354 28.26 5.00 -5.54
CA LEU A 354 29.53 4.64 -6.19
C LEU A 354 30.37 3.72 -5.31
N VAL A 355 30.52 4.03 -4.01
CA VAL A 355 31.21 3.20 -3.03
C VAL A 355 30.54 1.84 -2.92
N ASN A 356 29.21 1.82 -2.75
CA ASN A 356 28.46 0.56 -2.59
C ASN A 356 28.56 -0.33 -3.84
N VAL A 357 28.54 0.23 -5.05
CA VAL A 357 28.61 -0.59 -6.27
C VAL A 357 30.04 -0.95 -6.68
N SER A 358 31.05 -0.17 -6.31
CA SER A 358 32.45 -0.41 -6.69
C SER A 358 33.25 -1.16 -5.62
N GLY A 359 32.83 -1.11 -4.36
CA GLY A 359 33.60 -1.61 -3.22
C GLY A 359 34.81 -0.74 -2.86
N GLN A 360 35.02 0.38 -3.54
CA GLN A 360 36.14 1.29 -3.32
C GLN A 360 35.68 2.55 -2.60
N ASN A 361 36.57 3.23 -1.87
CA ASN A 361 36.25 4.49 -1.23
C ASN A 361 37.43 5.48 -1.31
N PHE A 362 37.30 6.44 -2.22
CA PHE A 362 38.24 7.56 -2.36
C PHE A 362 37.62 8.90 -1.90
N GLY A 363 36.49 8.86 -1.18
CA GLY A 363 35.76 10.06 -0.77
C GLY A 363 35.32 10.93 -1.96
N LEU A 364 35.31 12.25 -1.79
CA LEU A 364 34.96 13.21 -2.84
C LEU A 364 36.15 13.55 -3.77
N ALA A 365 37.27 12.82 -3.69
CA ALA A 365 38.45 13.05 -4.52
C ALA A 365 38.23 12.50 -5.93
N ALA A 366 37.57 13.30 -6.78
CA ALA A 366 37.22 12.89 -8.15
C ALA A 366 38.43 12.49 -9.02
N ALA A 367 39.61 13.04 -8.76
CA ALA A 367 40.83 12.68 -9.48
C ALA A 367 41.25 11.22 -9.23
N ASP A 368 41.17 10.76 -7.97
CA ASP A 368 41.51 9.40 -7.58
C ASP A 368 40.50 8.40 -8.16
N TRP A 369 39.22 8.76 -8.12
CA TRP A 369 38.16 8.01 -8.78
C TRP A 369 38.39 7.84 -10.30
N LYS A 370 38.73 8.94 -11.00
CA LYS A 370 39.01 8.90 -12.45
C LYS A 370 40.23 8.04 -12.77
N LYS A 371 41.31 8.18 -11.99
CA LYS A 371 42.53 7.38 -12.13
C LYS A 371 42.23 5.89 -11.95
N TRP A 372 41.55 5.53 -10.87
CA TRP A 372 41.14 4.15 -10.61
C TRP A 372 40.26 3.61 -11.74
N TRP A 373 39.20 4.33 -12.14
CA TRP A 373 38.28 3.86 -13.16
C TRP A 373 38.98 3.64 -14.51
N SER A 374 39.86 4.55 -14.93
CA SER A 374 40.63 4.39 -16.18
C SER A 374 41.51 3.14 -16.21
N ALA A 375 42.00 2.69 -15.04
CA ALA A 375 42.83 1.49 -14.93
C ALA A 375 42.00 0.21 -14.77
N SER A 376 40.86 0.30 -14.09
CA SER A 376 40.03 -0.86 -13.74
C SER A 376 38.89 -1.12 -14.72
N GLU A 377 38.50 -0.16 -15.57
CA GLU A 377 37.31 -0.25 -16.41
C GLU A 377 37.27 -1.53 -17.23
N ALA A 378 38.32 -1.89 -17.98
CA ALA A 378 38.28 -3.07 -18.85
C ALA A 378 37.94 -4.37 -18.11
N ALA A 379 38.55 -4.60 -16.94
CA ALA A 379 38.43 -5.82 -16.15
C ALA A 379 37.39 -5.72 -15.00
N PHE A 380 36.68 -4.59 -14.86
CA PHE A 380 35.77 -4.40 -13.73
C PHE A 380 34.57 -5.35 -13.80
N GLU A 381 34.37 -6.06 -12.70
CA GLU A 381 33.17 -6.81 -12.37
C GLU A 381 32.60 -6.30 -11.05
N PHE A 382 31.27 -6.34 -10.91
CA PHE A 382 30.63 -5.90 -9.68
C PHE A 382 30.95 -6.85 -8.53
N PRO A 383 31.28 -6.33 -7.32
CA PRO A 383 31.44 -7.15 -6.13
C PRO A 383 30.20 -8.01 -5.86
N LYS A 384 30.41 -9.23 -5.34
CA LYS A 384 29.31 -10.11 -4.92
C LYS A 384 28.58 -9.50 -3.73
N GLN A 385 27.25 -9.63 -3.72
CA GLN A 385 26.35 -8.96 -2.78
C GLN A 385 26.62 -9.27 -1.29
N GLU A 386 27.31 -10.37 -0.99
CA GLU A 386 27.67 -10.81 0.38
C GLU A 386 28.92 -10.10 0.94
N GLU A 387 29.74 -9.48 0.09
CA GLU A 387 30.94 -8.72 0.49
C GLU A 387 30.64 -7.23 0.73
N GLU A 388 29.37 -6.83 0.79
CA GLU A 388 28.91 -5.47 1.09
C GLU A 388 29.15 -5.12 2.58
N GLY A 389 30.43 -4.99 2.96
CA GLY A 389 30.81 -4.27 4.16
C GLY A 389 30.46 -2.80 3.96
N PHE A 390 29.48 -2.29 4.72
CA PHE A 390 29.08 -0.88 4.72
C PHE A 390 30.28 0.02 5.06
N THR A 391 31.02 0.45 4.04
CA THR A 391 31.98 1.54 4.17
C THR A 391 31.18 2.85 4.14
N SER A 392 30.69 3.27 5.31
CA SER A 392 29.92 4.50 5.42
C SER A 392 30.85 5.72 5.28
N VAL A 393 30.60 6.57 4.29
CA VAL A 393 31.25 7.88 4.16
C VAL A 393 30.60 8.82 5.19
N LYS A 394 31.21 9.00 6.36
CA LYS A 394 30.75 10.03 7.32
C LYS A 394 31.27 11.39 6.90
N LYS A 395 30.39 12.30 6.46
CA LYS A 395 30.75 13.69 6.11
C LYS A 395 30.25 14.69 7.17
N TYR A 396 29.16 14.39 7.86
CA TYR A 396 28.52 15.29 8.83
C TYR A 396 28.49 14.70 10.25
N ASP A 397 28.78 15.53 11.26
CA ASP A 397 28.72 15.18 12.69
C ASP A 397 27.29 15.15 13.27
N LEU A 398 26.26 15.17 12.43
CA LEU A 398 24.86 15.19 12.85
C LEU A 398 24.14 13.91 12.43
N ASP A 399 23.59 13.20 13.42
CA ASP A 399 22.82 11.98 13.24
C ASP A 399 21.40 12.11 13.83
N TYR A 400 20.50 11.24 13.39
CA TYR A 400 19.21 10.97 14.02
C TYR A 400 19.09 9.46 14.26
N PHE A 401 19.14 9.06 15.53
CA PHE A 401 19.24 7.65 15.95
C PHE A 401 20.41 6.89 15.31
N GLY A 402 21.55 7.55 15.06
CA GLY A 402 22.73 6.96 14.45
C GLY A 402 22.71 6.89 12.92
N ILE A 403 21.66 7.41 12.27
CA ILE A 403 21.64 7.62 10.81
C ILE A 403 22.04 9.07 10.53
N GLU A 404 23.04 9.28 9.68
CA GLU A 404 23.53 10.61 9.30
C GLU A 404 22.43 11.49 8.70
N VAL A 405 22.48 12.80 9.00
CA VAL A 405 21.55 13.82 8.49
C VAL A 405 22.30 14.80 7.60
N SER A 406 22.27 14.55 6.29
CA SER A 406 22.97 15.34 5.28
C SER A 406 22.06 16.26 4.44
N SER A 407 20.75 16.03 4.44
CA SER A 407 19.78 16.84 3.69
C SER A 407 19.31 18.08 4.45
N LYS A 408 19.02 19.15 3.71
CA LYS A 408 18.36 20.38 4.20
C LYS A 408 16.84 20.38 4.02
N ARG A 409 16.22 19.31 3.50
CA ARG A 409 14.78 19.23 3.17
C ARG A 409 14.16 17.96 3.74
N LEU A 410 13.90 17.99 5.04
CA LEU A 410 13.68 16.81 5.87
C LEU A 410 12.21 16.58 6.23
N GLY A 411 11.74 15.34 6.07
CA GLY A 411 10.46 14.87 6.62
C GLY A 411 10.69 13.90 7.79
N LEU A 412 10.31 14.27 9.01
CA LEU A 412 10.33 13.36 10.16
C LEU A 412 8.95 12.76 10.36
N VAL A 413 8.80 11.46 10.07
CA VAL A 413 7.55 10.72 10.21
C VAL A 413 7.66 9.83 11.44
N VAL A 414 6.87 10.11 12.48
CA VAL A 414 7.07 9.52 13.82
C VAL A 414 5.81 8.84 14.34
N ASP A 415 5.97 7.57 14.70
CA ASP A 415 4.91 6.79 15.33
C ASP A 415 4.65 7.30 16.75
N ILE A 416 3.37 7.45 17.08
CA ILE A 416 2.89 7.82 18.40
C ILE A 416 1.86 6.80 18.90
N SER A 417 1.85 5.58 18.38
CA SER A 417 0.95 4.52 18.81
C SER A 417 1.17 4.08 20.26
N SER A 418 0.31 3.20 20.77
CA SER A 418 0.34 2.78 22.17
C SER A 418 1.61 2.03 22.57
N SER A 419 2.30 1.39 21.62
CA SER A 419 3.60 0.73 21.85
C SER A 419 4.69 1.72 22.23
N MET A 420 4.57 3.00 21.84
CA MET A 420 5.50 4.06 22.23
C MET A 420 5.43 4.42 23.73
N ARG A 421 4.47 3.87 24.48
CA ARG A 421 4.42 3.94 25.95
C ARG A 421 5.30 2.89 26.64
N GLN A 422 5.81 1.91 25.89
CA GLN A 422 6.66 0.87 26.45
C GLN A 422 7.99 1.44 26.94
N LEU A 423 8.55 0.79 27.96
CA LEU A 423 9.83 1.13 28.55
C LEU A 423 10.97 0.43 27.80
N VAL A 424 12.02 1.17 27.49
CA VAL A 424 13.27 0.67 26.88
C VAL A 424 14.43 0.96 27.82
N ALA A 425 15.41 0.05 27.85
CA ALA A 425 16.62 0.22 28.65
C ALA A 425 17.47 1.40 28.14
N VAL A 426 17.95 2.21 29.07
CA VAL A 426 18.72 3.43 28.81
C VAL A 426 20.11 3.28 29.44
N LYS A 427 21.17 3.55 28.68
CA LYS A 427 22.55 3.56 29.18
C LYS A 427 22.78 4.77 30.08
N ALA A 428 23.53 4.60 31.17
CA ALA A 428 23.81 5.67 32.14
C ALA A 428 24.48 6.92 31.53
N GLU A 429 25.30 6.74 30.50
CA GLU A 429 25.99 7.82 29.77
C GLU A 429 25.02 8.72 28.97
N SER A 430 23.85 8.21 28.58
CA SER A 430 22.84 8.97 27.81
C SER A 430 22.01 9.93 28.69
N LEU A 431 22.28 9.99 30.00
CA LEU A 431 21.53 10.77 30.99
C LEU A 431 22.12 12.16 31.27
N VAL A 432 23.30 12.47 30.74
CA VAL A 432 23.94 13.77 30.95
C VAL A 432 23.09 14.84 30.26
N GLU A 433 22.59 15.80 31.05
CA GLU A 433 21.97 17.02 30.54
C GLU A 433 23.10 17.86 29.92
N ASP A 434 22.95 18.30 28.66
CA ASP A 434 23.84 19.30 28.08
C ASP A 434 23.71 20.58 28.95
N GLU A 435 24.67 20.85 29.83
CA GLU A 435 24.80 22.12 30.51
C GLU A 435 25.10 23.18 29.43
N GLU A 436 24.11 24.02 29.12
CA GLU A 436 24.33 25.19 28.26
C GLU A 436 25.26 26.16 29.02
N GLU A 437 26.48 26.36 28.51
CA GLU A 437 27.36 27.46 28.94
C GLU A 437 26.64 28.79 28.73
N GLU A 438 26.12 29.39 29.81
CA GLU A 438 25.69 30.78 29.78
C GLU A 438 26.93 31.67 29.64
N ALA A 439 27.05 32.33 28.49
CA ALA A 439 28.03 33.38 28.27
C ALA A 439 27.84 34.48 29.34
N ALA A 440 28.83 34.59 30.23
CA ALA A 440 28.86 35.59 31.28
C ALA A 440 28.98 37.00 30.68
N GLY A 441 28.08 37.90 31.10
CA GLY A 441 28.17 39.32 30.82
C GLY A 441 27.27 40.14 31.73
N GLY A 442 27.87 40.97 32.58
CA GLY A 442 27.21 42.15 33.16
C GLY A 442 27.13 42.20 34.69
N GLU A 443 27.89 43.15 35.24
CA GLU A 443 28.05 43.53 36.64
C GLU A 443 26.75 43.81 37.44
N GLY A 444 26.83 43.55 38.75
CA GLY A 444 26.36 44.52 39.74
C GLY A 444 25.04 44.24 40.47
N ARG A 445 25.17 44.09 41.79
CA ARG A 445 24.17 44.25 42.89
C ARG A 445 23.42 43.00 43.35
N THR A 446 23.86 42.53 44.52
CA THR A 446 23.19 41.59 45.42
C THR A 446 21.83 42.13 45.84
N ARG A 447 20.75 41.41 45.53
CA ARG A 447 19.45 41.57 46.18
C ARG A 447 18.88 40.19 46.50
N VAL A 448 18.74 39.91 47.80
CA VAL A 448 18.13 38.68 48.31
C VAL A 448 16.61 38.81 48.13
N ALA A 449 16.00 37.91 47.36
CA ALA A 449 14.55 37.73 47.25
C ALA A 449 14.23 36.26 46.91
N PRO A 450 13.06 35.74 47.31
CA PRO A 450 12.93 34.44 47.96
C PRO A 450 12.82 33.25 47.00
N ALA A 451 12.97 32.06 47.58
CA ALA A 451 12.90 30.74 46.95
C ALA A 451 11.80 30.63 45.86
N LYS A 452 12.24 30.70 44.60
CA LYS A 452 11.39 30.33 43.46
C LYS A 452 11.20 28.81 43.47
N LYS A 453 9.96 28.37 43.72
CA LYS A 453 9.46 27.02 43.45
C LYS A 453 10.03 26.53 42.11
N LYS A 454 10.73 25.38 42.12
CA LYS A 454 11.21 24.68 40.91
C LYS A 454 10.03 24.50 39.93
N LYS A 455 9.90 25.36 38.93
CA LYS A 455 9.06 25.10 37.77
C LYS A 455 9.71 23.92 37.02
N LYS A 456 9.02 22.78 36.94
CA LYS A 456 9.44 21.62 36.15
C LYS A 456 9.72 22.07 34.72
N LYS A 457 10.97 21.93 34.25
CA LYS A 457 11.34 22.13 32.84
C LYS A 457 10.66 21.02 32.00
N PRO A 458 9.91 21.35 30.94
CA PRO A 458 9.33 20.36 30.05
C PRO A 458 10.43 19.84 29.11
N GLY A 459 11.01 18.67 29.39
CA GLY A 459 12.01 18.07 28.49
C GLY A 459 12.93 17.01 29.07
N GLY A 460 13.00 16.84 30.40
CA GLY A 460 13.81 15.77 31.02
C GLY A 460 13.17 14.40 30.82
N ILE A 461 13.96 13.41 30.37
CA ILE A 461 13.52 12.01 30.34
C ILE A 461 13.34 11.54 31.79
N VAL A 462 12.15 11.04 32.12
CA VAL A 462 11.93 10.41 33.43
C VAL A 462 12.41 8.96 33.35
N VAL A 463 13.60 8.71 33.89
CA VAL A 463 14.16 7.36 33.98
C VAL A 463 13.72 6.71 35.28
N LYS A 464 13.14 5.52 35.18
CA LYS A 464 12.81 4.66 36.32
C LYS A 464 13.52 3.32 36.11
N ASP A 465 14.31 2.89 37.08
CA ASP A 465 15.03 1.61 37.07
C ASP A 465 15.88 1.38 35.80
N GLY A 466 16.57 2.42 35.32
CA GLY A 466 17.38 2.35 34.10
C GLY A 466 16.57 2.22 32.80
N LYS A 467 15.26 2.49 32.84
CA LYS A 467 14.38 2.46 31.68
C LYS A 467 13.63 3.77 31.50
N ALA A 468 13.36 4.14 30.25
CA ALA A 468 12.55 5.30 29.88
C ALA A 468 11.48 4.91 28.86
N MET A 469 10.40 5.69 28.79
CA MET A 469 9.39 5.47 27.76
C MET A 469 9.96 5.83 26.38
N LYS A 470 9.67 5.02 25.36
CA LYS A 470 10.09 5.28 23.98
C LYS A 470 9.70 6.69 23.50
N ILE A 471 8.50 7.15 23.87
CA ILE A 471 8.02 8.48 23.49
C ILE A 471 8.87 9.63 24.07
N ASP A 472 9.44 9.45 25.26
CA ASP A 472 10.30 10.46 25.89
C ASP A 472 11.68 10.50 25.21
N ILE A 473 12.22 9.32 24.87
CA ILE A 473 13.45 9.18 24.07
C ILE A 473 13.29 9.85 22.70
N LEU A 474 12.17 9.57 22.01
CA LEU A 474 11.83 10.22 20.74
C LEU A 474 11.85 11.75 20.88
N LYS A 475 11.18 12.29 21.89
CA LYS A 475 11.13 13.75 22.12
C LYS A 475 12.51 14.33 22.40
N LYS A 476 13.36 13.65 23.18
CA LYS A 476 14.74 14.06 23.44
C LYS A 476 15.55 14.11 22.14
N GLU A 477 15.52 13.04 21.35
CA GLU A 477 16.25 12.96 20.09
C GLU A 477 15.80 13.99 19.07
N MET A 478 14.49 14.16 18.90
CA MET A 478 13.96 15.22 18.02
C MET A 478 14.37 16.61 18.50
N THR A 479 14.40 16.85 19.82
CA THR A 479 14.85 18.13 20.40
C THR A 479 16.34 18.37 20.16
N ARG A 480 17.19 17.35 20.38
CA ARG A 480 18.62 17.37 20.07
C ARG A 480 18.87 17.75 18.61
N LEU A 481 18.20 17.04 17.70
CA LEU A 481 18.30 17.28 16.26
C LEU A 481 17.87 18.71 15.90
N LEU A 482 16.70 19.16 16.38
CA LEU A 482 16.16 20.50 16.08
C LEU A 482 17.07 21.65 16.55
N LYS A 483 17.78 21.47 17.67
CA LYS A 483 18.74 22.46 18.17
C LYS A 483 19.97 22.55 17.27
N LYS A 484 20.47 21.42 16.77
CA LYS A 484 21.72 21.33 15.96
C LYS A 484 21.52 21.57 14.46
N LEU A 485 20.31 21.38 13.92
CA LEU A 485 20.05 21.59 12.49
C LEU A 485 20.31 23.04 12.06
N PRO A 486 20.93 23.29 10.90
CA PRO A 486 21.12 24.63 10.34
C PRO A 486 19.82 25.43 10.19
N ALA A 487 19.91 26.76 10.26
CA ALA A 487 18.73 27.64 10.20
C ALA A 487 18.06 27.68 8.81
N ASP A 488 18.82 27.40 7.75
CA ASP A 488 18.35 27.30 6.37
C ASP A 488 17.72 25.94 6.03
N THR A 489 17.72 24.99 6.96
CA THR A 489 17.03 23.70 6.82
C THR A 489 15.51 23.90 6.79
N PHE A 490 14.86 23.21 5.87
CA PHE A 490 13.42 23.04 5.76
C PHE A 490 13.01 21.71 6.37
N LEU A 491 12.00 21.74 7.25
CA LEU A 491 11.55 20.59 8.02
C LEU A 491 10.03 20.49 8.05
N ASN A 492 9.51 19.28 8.04
CA ASN A 492 8.16 18.97 8.52
C ASN A 492 8.22 17.74 9.42
N MET A 493 7.34 17.71 10.42
CA MET A 493 7.21 16.59 11.35
C MET A 493 5.78 16.08 11.27
N ILE A 494 5.60 14.78 11.14
CA ILE A 494 4.30 14.15 10.98
C ILE A 494 4.20 13.03 12.00
N SER A 495 3.46 13.28 13.07
CA SER A 495 3.13 12.25 14.05
C SER A 495 1.93 11.43 13.58
N PHE A 496 1.93 10.12 13.83
CA PHE A 496 0.82 9.27 13.39
C PHE A 496 0.46 8.15 14.38
N ASP A 497 -0.83 7.83 14.41
CA ASP A 497 -1.46 6.70 15.10
C ASP A 497 -2.43 6.00 14.13
N ALA A 498 -3.72 5.87 14.44
CA ALA A 498 -4.76 5.55 13.45
C ALA A 498 -4.90 6.60 12.34
N THR A 499 -4.49 7.84 12.61
CA THR A 499 -4.49 8.97 11.69
C THR A 499 -3.13 9.65 11.68
N PHE A 500 -2.89 10.64 10.82
CA PHE A 500 -1.67 11.43 10.85
C PHE A 500 -1.95 12.90 11.15
N ARG A 501 -1.02 13.53 11.86
CA ARG A 501 -1.10 14.91 12.34
C ARG A 501 0.18 15.65 11.96
N PRO A 502 0.21 16.34 10.82
CA PRO A 502 1.39 17.08 10.42
C PRO A 502 1.54 18.35 11.27
N TRP A 503 2.78 18.72 11.61
CA TRP A 503 3.10 20.00 12.24
C TRP A 503 2.66 21.17 11.34
N GLN A 504 2.91 21.04 10.04
CA GLN A 504 2.59 22.03 9.01
C GLN A 504 2.11 21.34 7.73
N LYS A 505 1.38 22.07 6.88
CA LYS A 505 0.86 21.51 5.61
C LYS A 505 1.97 21.12 4.62
N ALA A 506 3.16 21.70 4.76
CA ALA A 506 4.31 21.51 3.90
C ALA A 506 5.59 21.89 4.67
N LEU A 507 6.77 21.48 4.19
CA LEU A 507 8.09 21.85 4.71
C LEU A 507 8.18 23.34 5.06
N GLN A 508 8.64 23.64 6.28
CA GLN A 508 8.85 24.99 6.79
C GLN A 508 10.33 25.22 7.12
N PRO A 509 10.86 26.41 6.85
CA PRO A 509 12.24 26.74 7.23
C PRO A 509 12.38 26.85 8.76
N LEU A 510 13.53 26.43 9.29
CA LEU A 510 13.83 26.53 10.72
C LEU A 510 14.21 27.95 11.17
N LYS A 511 14.56 28.85 10.24
CA LYS A 511 14.88 30.26 10.51
C LYS A 511 13.74 31.02 11.20
N GLY A 512 14.09 32.12 11.86
CA GLY A 512 13.14 32.97 12.58
C GLY A 512 12.43 32.21 13.70
N LYS A 513 11.08 32.27 13.72
CA LYS A 513 10.25 31.56 14.71
C LYS A 513 10.06 30.06 14.39
N GLY A 514 10.65 29.55 13.30
CA GLY A 514 10.48 28.17 12.83
C GLY A 514 10.93 27.13 13.86
N ARG A 515 12.18 27.24 14.33
CA ARG A 515 12.75 26.31 15.34
C ARG A 515 11.95 26.30 16.65
N ALA A 516 11.56 27.46 17.18
CA ALA A 516 10.76 27.54 18.41
C ALA A 516 9.37 26.87 18.26
N LYS A 517 8.73 27.05 17.10
CA LYS A 517 7.46 26.37 16.78
C LYS A 517 7.64 24.86 16.61
N ALA A 518 8.75 24.41 16.03
CA ALA A 518 9.07 22.99 15.90
C ALA A 518 9.25 22.33 17.28
N LEU A 519 10.04 22.95 18.15
CA LEU A 519 10.23 22.50 19.54
C LEU A 519 8.91 22.45 20.31
N SER A 520 8.05 23.46 20.12
CA SER A 520 6.72 23.49 20.74
C SER A 520 5.81 22.36 20.25
N TYR A 521 5.92 21.97 18.97
CA TYR A 521 5.20 20.82 18.44
C TYR A 521 5.68 19.52 19.08
N VAL A 522 7.00 19.29 19.15
CA VAL A 522 7.60 18.09 19.76
C VAL A 522 7.16 17.94 21.22
N ALA A 523 7.17 19.02 21.99
CA ALA A 523 6.73 19.00 23.40
C ALA A 523 5.27 18.51 23.56
N ARG A 524 4.39 18.85 22.60
CA ARG A 524 2.97 18.52 22.60
C ARG A 524 2.64 17.13 22.06
N ILE A 525 3.62 16.38 21.54
CA ILE A 525 3.38 15.03 21.04
C ILE A 525 2.87 14.14 22.19
N THR A 526 1.81 13.39 21.95
CA THR A 526 1.24 12.42 22.89
C THR A 526 0.90 11.14 22.17
N THR A 527 0.91 10.01 22.89
CA THR A 527 0.59 8.71 22.30
C THR A 527 -0.91 8.52 22.03
N GLY A 528 -1.26 7.98 20.86
CA GLY A 528 -2.58 7.54 20.45
C GLY A 528 -2.70 6.01 20.31
N SER A 529 -3.60 5.56 19.43
CA SER A 529 -3.89 4.13 19.19
C SER A 529 -3.99 3.82 17.69
N GLY A 530 -3.45 2.67 17.29
CA GLY A 530 -3.32 2.25 15.89
C GLY A 530 -2.05 2.78 15.22
N THR A 531 -1.73 2.22 14.05
CA THR A 531 -0.48 2.50 13.32
C THR A 531 -0.78 2.61 11.83
N ASN A 532 -0.81 3.84 11.31
CA ASN A 532 -1.12 4.17 9.91
C ASN A 532 0.13 4.61 9.14
N VAL A 533 0.95 3.64 8.72
CA VAL A 533 2.21 3.92 8.01
C VAL A 533 1.98 4.47 6.60
N PHE A 534 1.10 3.83 5.83
CA PHE A 534 0.94 4.12 4.41
C PHE A 534 0.40 5.53 4.13
N ASP A 535 -0.71 5.92 4.76
CA ASP A 535 -1.32 7.22 4.48
C ASP A 535 -0.39 8.38 4.91
N THR A 536 0.39 8.15 5.96
CA THR A 536 1.36 9.11 6.49
C THR A 536 2.55 9.29 5.56
N LEU A 537 3.15 8.20 5.08
CA LEU A 537 4.23 8.26 4.09
C LEU A 537 3.76 8.87 2.77
N GLU A 538 2.56 8.51 2.29
CA GLU A 538 1.99 9.14 1.10
C GLU A 538 1.84 10.64 1.29
N PHE A 539 1.37 11.09 2.46
CA PHE A 539 1.27 12.52 2.76
C PHE A 539 2.65 13.20 2.74
N ALA A 540 3.67 12.58 3.34
CA ALA A 540 5.03 13.11 3.33
C ALA A 540 5.58 13.26 1.91
N LEU A 541 5.37 12.25 1.05
CA LEU A 541 5.81 12.24 -0.34
C LEU A 541 5.09 13.28 -1.23
N LYS A 542 3.93 13.80 -0.81
CA LYS A 542 3.20 14.82 -1.59
C LYS A 542 3.91 16.17 -1.64
N ASP A 543 4.70 16.54 -0.63
CA ASP A 543 5.47 17.79 -0.70
C ASP A 543 6.61 17.63 -1.71
N LYS A 544 6.56 18.40 -2.81
CA LYS A 544 7.55 18.37 -3.89
C LYS A 544 8.98 18.73 -3.44
N ARG A 545 9.11 19.39 -2.30
CA ARG A 545 10.40 19.86 -1.78
C ARG A 545 11.08 18.84 -0.88
N VAL A 546 10.40 17.81 -0.38
CA VAL A 546 11.02 16.78 0.46
C VAL A 546 11.91 15.89 -0.40
N ASP A 547 13.15 15.64 0.04
CA ASP A 547 14.09 14.72 -0.60
C ASP A 547 14.64 13.63 0.33
N THR A 548 14.45 13.77 1.65
CA THR A 548 14.82 12.78 2.65
C THR A 548 13.75 12.66 3.74
N ILE A 549 13.32 11.44 4.03
CA ILE A 549 12.36 11.10 5.08
C ILE A 549 13.02 10.18 6.10
N TYR A 550 12.76 10.42 7.39
CA TYR A 550 13.07 9.48 8.47
C TYR A 550 11.74 8.98 9.05
N LEU A 551 11.46 7.69 8.86
CA LEU A 551 10.30 7.01 9.43
C LEU A 551 10.72 6.26 10.70
N LEU A 552 10.17 6.65 11.84
CA LEU A 552 10.34 5.90 13.09
C LEU A 552 9.02 5.23 13.46
N THR A 553 9.04 3.90 13.63
CA THR A 553 7.88 3.13 14.11
C THR A 553 8.32 1.88 14.86
N ASP A 554 7.51 1.49 15.85
CA ASP A 554 7.69 0.27 16.63
C ASP A 554 6.55 -0.74 16.44
N GLY A 555 5.62 -0.46 15.53
CA GLY A 555 4.38 -1.21 15.36
C GLY A 555 4.20 -1.76 13.95
N LEU A 556 3.42 -2.83 13.85
CA LEU A 556 2.90 -3.30 12.57
C LEU A 556 1.81 -2.35 12.06
N PRO A 557 1.69 -2.12 10.74
CA PRO A 557 0.61 -1.32 10.18
C PRO A 557 -0.76 -1.95 10.51
N THR A 558 -1.58 -1.25 11.29
CA THR A 558 -2.91 -1.72 11.74
C THR A 558 -4.04 -0.86 11.19
N ARG A 559 -3.73 0.32 10.66
CA ARG A 559 -4.68 1.32 10.17
C ARG A 559 -4.24 1.89 8.84
N GLY A 560 -5.18 2.54 8.15
CA GLY A 560 -4.97 3.18 6.85
C GLY A 560 -5.57 2.42 5.69
N ARG A 561 -5.47 2.99 4.48
CA ARG A 561 -6.01 2.36 3.25
C ARG A 561 -5.31 1.08 2.84
N LEU A 562 -4.03 0.93 3.21
CA LEU A 562 -3.21 -0.25 3.03
C LEU A 562 -2.58 -0.62 4.36
N THR A 563 -2.78 -1.86 4.80
CA THR A 563 -2.21 -2.42 6.03
C THR A 563 -1.30 -3.62 5.77
N ALA A 564 -1.49 -4.32 4.65
CA ALA A 564 -0.63 -5.43 4.25
C ALA A 564 0.79 -4.91 3.89
N PRO A 565 1.87 -5.42 4.53
CA PRO A 565 3.24 -4.94 4.30
C PRO A 565 3.65 -4.90 2.82
N GLU A 566 3.36 -5.95 2.07
CA GLU A 566 3.71 -6.10 0.66
C GLU A 566 3.00 -5.05 -0.20
N ALA A 567 1.74 -4.74 0.13
CA ALA A 567 0.97 -3.71 -0.56
C ALA A 567 1.52 -2.31 -0.27
N ILE A 568 1.95 -2.06 0.97
CA ILE A 568 2.61 -0.80 1.36
C ILE A 568 3.91 -0.63 0.60
N LEU A 569 4.79 -1.65 0.61
CA LEU A 569 6.08 -1.61 -0.10
C LEU A 569 5.87 -1.35 -1.59
N LYS A 570 4.95 -2.08 -2.23
CA LYS A 570 4.65 -1.92 -3.66
C LYS A 570 4.20 -0.50 -4.00
N GLU A 571 3.23 0.03 -3.25
CA GLU A 571 2.67 1.35 -3.57
C GLU A 571 3.63 2.49 -3.19
N ILE A 572 4.36 2.39 -2.07
CA ILE A 572 5.41 3.36 -1.72
C ILE A 572 6.55 3.33 -2.74
N LYS A 573 6.98 2.14 -3.19
CA LYS A 573 7.99 2.02 -4.25
C LYS A 573 7.51 2.73 -5.52
N LEU A 574 6.27 2.51 -5.95
CA LEU A 574 5.71 3.19 -7.11
C LEU A 574 5.67 4.71 -6.95
N LEU A 575 5.17 5.21 -5.82
CA LEU A 575 5.11 6.64 -5.53
C LEU A 575 6.50 7.25 -5.50
N ASN A 576 7.43 6.60 -4.81
CA ASN A 576 8.75 7.15 -4.63
C ASN A 576 9.63 7.01 -5.88
N ARG A 577 9.36 6.05 -6.77
CA ARG A 577 10.00 5.97 -8.09
C ARG A 577 9.72 7.20 -8.96
N THR A 578 8.70 7.99 -8.63
CA THR A 578 8.42 9.27 -9.31
C THR A 578 9.04 10.48 -8.59
N ARG A 579 9.58 10.29 -7.39
CA ARG A 579 10.00 11.38 -6.49
C ARG A 579 11.46 11.33 -6.07
N GLY A 580 12.08 10.15 -6.02
CA GLY A 580 13.49 10.00 -5.68
C GLY A 580 13.80 10.30 -4.21
N VAL A 581 12.82 10.24 -3.31
CA VAL A 581 13.02 10.61 -1.89
C VAL A 581 13.77 9.48 -1.19
N THR A 582 14.87 9.82 -0.51
CA THR A 582 15.57 8.87 0.34
C THR A 582 14.73 8.59 1.58
N ILE A 583 14.36 7.34 1.85
CA ILE A 583 13.57 7.00 3.05
C ILE A 583 14.41 6.17 4.01
N HIS A 584 14.85 6.77 5.10
CA HIS A 584 15.46 6.07 6.22
C HIS A 584 14.37 5.53 7.16
N THR A 585 14.62 4.38 7.77
CA THR A 585 13.67 3.78 8.71
C THR A 585 14.35 3.40 10.02
N ILE A 586 13.68 3.69 11.13
CA ILE A 586 14.14 3.42 12.48
C ILE A 586 13.10 2.53 13.16
N ALA A 587 13.49 1.29 13.45
CA ALA A 587 12.71 0.32 14.19
C ALA A 587 13.00 0.44 15.69
N PHE A 588 11.99 0.70 16.51
CA PHE A 588 12.21 0.96 17.95
C PHE A 588 11.69 -0.17 18.85
N GLY A 589 12.58 -1.01 19.37
CA GLY A 589 12.25 -2.07 20.32
C GLY A 589 11.82 -3.42 19.72
N ALA A 590 11.46 -3.48 18.44
CA ALA A 590 11.35 -4.74 17.69
C ALA A 590 11.89 -4.56 16.27
N GLU A 591 12.55 -5.59 15.73
CA GLU A 591 12.96 -5.58 14.33
C GLU A 591 11.75 -5.63 13.39
N SER A 592 11.89 -5.03 12.20
CA SER A 592 10.82 -5.00 11.21
C SER A 592 11.36 -5.20 9.80
N ASN A 593 11.01 -6.33 9.19
CA ASN A 593 11.31 -6.62 7.79
C ASN A 593 10.66 -5.61 6.84
N LEU A 594 9.46 -5.12 7.18
CA LEU A 594 8.80 -4.06 6.41
C LEU A 594 9.67 -2.81 6.36
N LEU A 595 10.19 -2.35 7.51
CA LEU A 595 11.01 -1.15 7.57
C LEU A 595 12.35 -1.34 6.87
N ARG A 596 13.00 -2.49 7.09
CA ARG A 596 14.24 -2.84 6.40
C ARG A 596 14.09 -2.75 4.87
N GLN A 597 13.09 -3.44 4.32
CA GLN A 597 12.82 -3.39 2.88
C GLN A 597 12.42 -2.00 2.41
N LEU A 598 11.69 -1.23 3.23
CA LEU A 598 11.29 0.13 2.88
C LEU A 598 12.50 1.07 2.81
N ALA A 599 13.49 0.94 3.69
CA ALA A 599 14.73 1.69 3.57
C ALA A 599 15.55 1.27 2.34
N GLU A 600 15.79 -0.03 2.19
CA GLU A 600 16.60 -0.60 1.10
C GLU A 600 16.03 -0.23 -0.29
N GLN A 601 14.72 -0.40 -0.50
CA GLN A 601 14.07 -0.09 -1.77
C GLN A 601 14.05 1.41 -2.11
N ASN A 602 14.24 2.27 -1.10
CA ASN A 602 14.19 3.72 -1.23
C ASN A 602 15.55 4.39 -0.98
N GLY A 603 16.64 3.62 -1.08
CA GLY A 603 18.01 4.12 -0.98
C GLY A 603 18.39 4.68 0.38
N GLY A 604 17.60 4.41 1.42
CA GLY A 604 17.87 4.83 2.79
C GLY A 604 18.53 3.73 3.62
N GLN A 605 18.67 4.02 4.92
CA GLN A 605 19.29 3.14 5.90
C GLN A 605 18.26 2.63 6.89
N TYR A 606 18.38 1.36 7.28
CA TYR A 606 17.60 0.74 8.34
C TYR A 606 18.40 0.72 9.63
N ARG A 607 17.81 1.27 10.70
CA ARG A 607 18.38 1.19 12.05
C ARG A 607 17.41 0.52 13.00
N PHE A 608 17.87 -0.54 13.67
CA PHE A 608 17.19 -1.10 14.82
C PHE A 608 17.76 -0.51 16.12
N VAL A 609 16.87 -0.04 16.99
CA VAL A 609 17.18 0.54 18.30
C VAL A 609 16.52 -0.34 19.36
N ASP A 610 17.29 -1.17 20.05
CA ASP A 610 16.83 -2.01 21.17
C ASP A 610 17.14 -1.39 22.54
N ARG A 611 18.12 -0.49 22.58
CA ARG A 611 18.63 0.23 23.75
C ARG A 611 18.95 1.68 23.34
N TYR A 612 18.79 2.62 24.26
CA TYR A 612 19.12 4.03 24.04
C TYR A 612 20.31 4.45 24.89
#